data_AF-A0AAW1LT74-F1
#
_entry.id   AF-A0AAW1LT74-F1
#
_cell.length_a   1.000
_cell.length_b   1.000
_cell.length_c   1.000
_cell.angle_alpha   90.00
_cell.angle_beta   90.00
_cell.angle_gamma   90.00
#
_symmetry.space_group_name_H-M   'P 1'
#
loop_
_entity.id
_entity.type
_entity.pdbx_description
1 polymer ?
#
loop_
_entity_poly.entity_id
_entity_poly.type
_entity_poly.pdbx_seq_one_letter_code
_entity_poly.pdbx_strand_id
1 'polypeptide(L)'
;MENIHYSVLKCKRHIDSLLFNSKRINNVVKWFQELCTIIAQVILAITSYTKTNKMQLDKSNTKAVVLYLSQIITLLSFLIQIFLKEDEVKETIVEARAFIVKQLCYCFEGIELQLKENGNEIENESFQKLVDISLDKLAQIDVTCNKEIYLKDFYISRKHIEDVLCHSMTIAQVTYEEDSKIIRGSCKMVLSDLDSLFEELNKENINVSICNLSIDSCYDKLCTLERKVNFCVLRLALKVFSYYLNPLDKLSSYCFDKLPSSELLDDVIVEFDLHVDRIMQIGLFATTSTSNVTTTIKLKNCLASLEALESELVPNLNTVFSSNVNKNRHFASLLVKYWNQQAQSLQKMIYAIIDPINNS
;
A
#
# COMPACT_ATOMS: atom_id res chain seq x y z
N MET A 1 5.42 -28.86 -3.41
CA MET A 1 4.07 -28.25 -3.51
C MET A 1 3.02 -29.01 -2.70
N GLU A 2 2.83 -30.31 -2.87
CA GLU A 2 1.82 -31.09 -2.12
C GLU A 2 1.95 -30.97 -0.58
N ASN A 3 3.18 -31.01 -0.05
CA ASN A 3 3.41 -30.85 1.39
C ASN A 3 3.05 -29.44 1.92
N ILE A 4 3.25 -28.40 1.12
CA ILE A 4 2.86 -27.02 1.47
C ILE A 4 1.33 -26.91 1.49
N HIS A 5 0.68 -27.39 0.43
CA HIS A 5 -0.78 -27.35 0.31
C HIS A 5 -1.47 -28.11 1.46
N TYR A 6 -0.95 -29.30 1.79
CA TYR A 6 -1.46 -30.07 2.93
C TYR A 6 -1.29 -29.32 4.26
N SER A 7 -0.13 -28.72 4.49
CA SER A 7 0.16 -27.96 5.72
C SER A 7 -0.70 -26.70 5.83
N VAL A 8 -0.93 -25.99 4.72
CA VAL A 8 -1.83 -24.83 4.65
C VAL A 8 -3.27 -25.24 4.92
N LEU A 9 -3.77 -26.33 4.31
CA LEU A 9 -5.12 -26.83 4.55
C LEU A 9 -5.34 -27.20 6.02
N LYS A 10 -4.35 -27.85 6.64
CA LYS A 10 -4.37 -28.16 8.08
C LYS A 10 -4.43 -26.88 8.91
N CYS A 11 -3.68 -25.84 8.52
CA CYS A 11 -3.70 -24.55 9.20
C CYS A 11 -5.06 -23.86 9.09
N LYS A 12 -5.66 -23.79 7.90
CA LYS A 12 -7.00 -23.22 7.67
C LYS A 12 -8.06 -23.87 8.56
N ARG A 13 -8.08 -25.22 8.58
CA ARG A 13 -9.01 -25.97 9.45
C ARG A 13 -8.82 -25.68 10.93
N HIS A 14 -7.57 -25.53 11.38
CA HIS A 14 -7.29 -25.16 12.77
C HIS A 14 -7.74 -23.73 13.07
N ILE A 15 -7.53 -22.80 12.15
CA ILE A 15 -7.96 -21.40 12.26
C ILE A 15 -9.49 -21.30 12.31
N ASP A 16 -10.23 -22.06 11.51
CA ASP A 16 -11.70 -22.05 11.54
C ASP A 16 -12.25 -22.45 12.92
N SER A 17 -11.54 -23.32 13.65
CA SER A 17 -11.93 -23.70 15.01
C SER A 17 -11.84 -22.54 16.02
N LEU A 18 -11.15 -21.44 15.69
CA LEU A 18 -11.06 -20.23 16.52
C LEU A 18 -12.44 -19.64 16.85
N LEU A 19 -13.38 -19.72 15.89
CA LEU A 19 -14.74 -19.21 16.06
C LEU A 19 -15.55 -19.98 17.10
N PHE A 20 -15.21 -21.25 17.30
CA PHE A 20 -15.91 -22.16 18.22
C PHE A 20 -15.16 -22.39 19.54
N ASN A 21 -13.92 -21.89 19.65
CA ASN A 21 -13.07 -22.21 20.80
C ASN A 21 -13.51 -21.47 22.07
N SER A 22 -13.76 -22.26 23.12
CA SER A 22 -14.37 -21.83 24.39
C SER A 22 -13.49 -20.86 25.21
N LYS A 23 -14.16 -20.02 26.02
CA LYS A 23 -13.59 -18.94 26.89
C LYS A 23 -12.47 -19.33 27.87
N ARG A 24 -12.13 -20.61 28.05
CA ARG A 24 -11.12 -21.00 29.05
C ARG A 24 -9.71 -20.62 28.55
N ILE A 25 -9.04 -19.71 29.26
CA ILE A 25 -7.65 -19.28 28.97
C ILE A 25 -6.71 -20.46 28.68
N ASN A 26 -6.76 -21.52 29.47
CA ASN A 26 -5.89 -22.70 29.26
C ASN A 26 -6.15 -23.39 27.91
N ASN A 27 -7.40 -23.39 27.44
CA ASN A 27 -7.76 -23.92 26.13
C ASN A 27 -7.31 -22.99 25.00
N VAL A 28 -7.38 -21.67 25.21
CA VAL A 28 -6.93 -20.65 24.24
C VAL A 28 -5.40 -20.68 24.08
N VAL A 29 -4.66 -20.75 25.18
CA VAL A 29 -3.17 -20.82 25.15
C VAL A 29 -2.71 -22.08 24.44
N LYS A 30 -3.28 -23.25 24.80
CA LYS A 30 -2.94 -24.51 24.14
C LYS A 30 -3.27 -24.47 22.64
N TRP A 31 -4.44 -23.94 22.30
CA TRP A 31 -4.84 -23.77 20.90
C TRP A 31 -3.90 -22.86 20.12
N PHE A 32 -3.45 -21.76 20.73
CA PHE A 32 -2.50 -20.84 20.10
C PHE A 32 -1.12 -21.46 19.92
N GLN A 33 -0.64 -22.24 20.90
CA GLN A 33 0.61 -23.01 20.78
C GLN A 33 0.55 -24.04 19.63
N GLU A 34 -0.58 -24.73 19.49
CA GLU A 34 -0.83 -25.65 18.37
C GLU A 34 -0.82 -24.90 17.04
N LEU A 35 -1.48 -23.73 16.96
CA LEU A 35 -1.46 -22.87 15.76
C LEU A 35 -0.04 -22.46 15.39
N CYS A 36 0.76 -21.96 16.34
CA CYS A 36 2.15 -21.58 16.11
C CYS A 36 2.99 -22.74 15.60
N THR A 37 2.74 -23.96 16.10
CA THR A 37 3.44 -25.17 15.66
C THR A 37 3.09 -25.51 14.20
N ILE A 38 1.81 -25.42 13.82
CA ILE A 38 1.35 -25.65 12.44
C ILE A 38 1.93 -24.58 11.50
N ILE A 39 1.91 -23.30 11.90
CA ILE A 39 2.49 -22.21 11.10
C ILE A 39 4.00 -22.40 10.94
N ALA A 40 4.72 -22.81 11.99
CA ALA A 40 6.14 -23.12 11.88
C ALA A 40 6.41 -24.25 10.87
N GLN A 41 5.57 -25.29 10.84
CA GLN A 41 5.64 -26.35 9.82
C GLN A 41 5.45 -25.80 8.41
N VAL A 42 4.47 -24.91 8.21
CA VAL A 42 4.25 -24.23 6.92
C VAL A 42 5.48 -23.41 6.51
N ILE A 43 6.04 -22.61 7.42
CA ILE A 43 7.24 -21.80 7.16
C ILE A 43 8.43 -22.68 6.77
N LEU A 44 8.65 -23.79 7.48
CA LEU A 44 9.72 -24.75 7.15
C LEU A 44 9.50 -25.43 5.79
N ALA A 45 8.26 -25.76 5.44
CA ALA A 45 7.91 -26.34 4.15
C ALA A 45 8.15 -25.32 3.00
N ILE A 46 7.79 -24.06 3.20
CA ILE A 46 8.05 -22.98 2.23
C ILE A 46 9.55 -22.74 2.10
N THR A 47 10.28 -22.71 3.22
CA THR A 47 11.73 -22.48 3.23
C THR A 47 12.49 -23.61 2.53
N SER A 48 12.07 -24.86 2.72
CA SER A 48 12.68 -26.00 2.00
C SER A 48 12.38 -25.93 0.50
N TYR A 49 11.13 -25.64 0.13
CA TYR A 49 10.72 -25.50 -1.27
C TYR A 49 11.47 -24.37 -2.01
N THR A 50 11.59 -23.20 -1.39
CA THR A 50 12.33 -22.06 -1.96
C THR A 50 13.83 -22.34 -2.09
N LYS A 51 14.43 -23.09 -1.16
CA LYS A 51 15.84 -23.53 -1.27
C LYS A 51 16.04 -24.51 -2.42
N THR A 52 15.14 -25.48 -2.61
CA THR A 52 15.25 -26.51 -3.65
C THR A 52 14.95 -25.95 -5.05
N ASN A 53 14.00 -25.01 -5.17
CA ASN A 53 13.56 -24.47 -6.46
C ASN A 53 14.07 -23.04 -6.73
N LYS A 54 15.23 -22.69 -6.17
CA LYS A 54 15.80 -21.34 -6.22
C LYS A 54 16.08 -20.81 -7.64
N MET A 55 16.17 -21.70 -8.63
CA MET A 55 16.32 -21.34 -10.05
C MET A 55 15.00 -21.08 -10.79
N GLN A 56 13.85 -21.49 -10.24
CA GLN A 56 12.54 -21.40 -10.89
C GLN A 56 11.63 -20.30 -10.30
N LEU A 57 11.83 -19.95 -9.02
CA LEU A 57 11.08 -18.86 -8.38
C LEU A 57 11.68 -17.50 -8.73
N ASP A 58 10.86 -16.62 -9.28
CA ASP A 58 11.23 -15.23 -9.48
C ASP A 58 11.49 -14.53 -8.12
N LYS A 59 12.40 -13.54 -8.15
CA LYS A 59 12.71 -12.70 -7.00
C LYS A 59 11.47 -11.95 -6.51
N SER A 60 10.56 -11.56 -7.40
CA SER A 60 9.31 -10.88 -7.04
C SER A 60 8.44 -11.79 -6.16
N ASN A 61 8.16 -13.02 -6.61
CA ASN A 61 7.34 -13.99 -5.89
C ASN A 61 7.93 -14.34 -4.52
N THR A 62 9.26 -14.41 -4.41
CA THR A 62 9.93 -14.63 -3.13
C THR A 62 9.66 -13.47 -2.16
N LYS A 63 9.70 -12.22 -2.63
CA LYS A 63 9.36 -11.04 -1.79
C LYS A 63 7.88 -11.07 -1.38
N ALA A 64 6.97 -11.42 -2.29
CA ALA A 64 5.55 -11.52 -2.01
C ALA A 64 5.25 -12.58 -0.94
N VAL A 65 5.86 -13.78 -1.04
CA VAL A 65 5.75 -14.83 -0.01
C VAL A 65 6.25 -14.34 1.34
N VAL A 66 7.40 -13.65 1.39
CA VAL A 66 7.93 -13.09 2.64
C VAL A 66 7.00 -12.02 3.23
N LEU A 67 6.35 -11.21 2.39
CA LEU A 67 5.34 -10.24 2.83
C LEU A 67 4.15 -10.95 3.49
N TYR A 68 3.58 -11.99 2.88
CA TYR A 68 2.48 -12.75 3.49
C TYR A 68 2.88 -13.43 4.80
N LEU A 69 4.11 -13.95 4.89
CA LEU A 69 4.62 -14.50 6.15
C LEU A 69 4.77 -13.42 7.23
N SER A 70 5.23 -12.22 6.86
CA SER A 70 5.28 -11.06 7.76
C SER A 70 3.88 -10.66 8.26
N GLN A 71 2.88 -10.70 7.37
CA GLN A 71 1.49 -10.42 7.73
C GLN A 71 0.96 -11.42 8.75
N ILE A 72 1.21 -12.73 8.52
CA ILE A 72 0.81 -13.78 9.46
C ILE A 72 1.37 -13.50 10.86
N ILE A 73 2.65 -13.15 10.99
CA ILE A 73 3.27 -12.83 12.30
C ILE A 73 2.59 -11.61 12.95
N THR A 74 2.26 -10.60 12.15
CA THR A 74 1.60 -9.38 12.63
C THR A 74 0.17 -9.69 13.12
N LEU A 75 -0.58 -10.50 12.37
CA LEU A 75 -1.92 -10.96 12.72
C LEU A 75 -1.93 -11.84 13.97
N LEU A 76 -0.94 -12.71 14.16
CA LEU A 76 -0.79 -13.48 15.40
C LEU A 76 -0.57 -12.58 16.61
N SER A 77 0.21 -11.51 16.44
CA SER A 77 0.42 -10.51 17.50
C SER A 77 -0.87 -9.77 17.83
N PHE A 78 -1.70 -9.45 16.82
CA PHE A 78 -3.02 -8.85 17.04
C PHE A 78 -4.00 -9.84 17.69
N LEU A 79 -3.96 -11.12 17.33
CA LEU A 79 -4.77 -12.17 17.95
C LEU A 79 -4.52 -12.30 19.45
N ILE A 80 -3.26 -12.15 19.89
CA ILE A 80 -2.93 -12.08 21.32
C ILE A 80 -3.63 -10.89 21.98
N GLN A 81 -3.63 -9.71 21.34
CA GLN A 81 -4.33 -8.53 21.87
C GLN A 81 -5.84 -8.75 21.97
N ILE A 82 -6.44 -9.47 21.01
CA ILE A 82 -7.85 -9.87 21.06
C ILE A 82 -8.10 -10.76 22.28
N PHE A 83 -7.31 -11.81 22.48
CA PHE A 83 -7.46 -12.70 23.64
C PHE A 83 -7.30 -11.98 24.98
N LEU A 84 -6.35 -11.05 25.08
CA LEU A 84 -6.18 -10.23 26.29
C LEU A 84 -7.42 -9.37 26.55
N LYS A 85 -7.99 -8.77 25.50
CA LYS A 85 -9.21 -7.97 25.64
C LYS A 85 -10.42 -8.83 26.01
N GLU A 86 -10.56 -10.00 25.40
CA GLU A 86 -11.63 -10.95 25.72
C GLU A 86 -11.56 -11.43 27.19
N ASP A 87 -10.36 -11.62 27.73
CA ASP A 87 -10.20 -11.91 29.15
C ASP A 87 -10.52 -10.70 30.03
N GLU A 88 -10.13 -9.49 29.63
CA GLU A 88 -10.47 -8.26 30.36
C GLU A 88 -12.00 -8.08 30.47
N VAL A 89 -12.73 -8.25 29.36
CA VAL A 89 -14.19 -8.05 29.31
C VAL A 89 -15.00 -9.31 29.65
N LYS A 90 -14.33 -10.45 29.89
CA LYS A 90 -14.92 -11.78 30.15
C LYS A 90 -15.92 -12.25 29.07
N GLU A 91 -15.75 -11.75 27.85
CA GLU A 91 -16.61 -12.00 26.71
C GLU A 91 -15.78 -12.26 25.44
N THR A 92 -16.25 -13.19 24.62
CA THR A 92 -15.65 -13.50 23.32
C THR A 92 -16.10 -12.47 22.29
N ILE A 93 -15.15 -11.90 21.55
CA ILE A 93 -15.40 -10.91 20.51
C ILE A 93 -15.30 -11.66 19.17
N VAL A 94 -16.41 -12.27 18.76
CA VAL A 94 -16.47 -13.20 17.62
C VAL A 94 -16.10 -12.49 16.32
N GLU A 95 -16.51 -11.23 16.16
CA GLU A 95 -16.23 -10.39 15.01
C GLU A 95 -14.72 -10.15 14.84
N ALA A 96 -14.01 -9.91 15.95
CA ALA A 96 -12.55 -9.76 15.94
C ALA A 96 -11.83 -11.06 15.55
N ARG A 97 -12.33 -12.20 16.05
CA ARG A 97 -11.82 -13.52 15.65
C ARG A 97 -12.09 -13.81 14.18
N ALA A 98 -13.28 -13.49 13.67
CA ALA A 98 -13.65 -13.67 12.27
C ALA A 98 -12.78 -12.82 11.34
N PHE A 99 -12.47 -11.58 11.72
CA PHE A 99 -11.49 -10.75 11.02
C PHE A 99 -10.13 -11.44 10.91
N ILE A 100 -9.58 -11.96 12.01
CA ILE A 100 -8.30 -12.68 12.00
C ILE A 100 -8.35 -13.92 11.09
N VAL A 101 -9.43 -14.70 11.15
CA VAL A 101 -9.61 -15.89 10.30
C VAL A 101 -9.56 -15.50 8.82
N LYS A 102 -10.34 -14.48 8.43
CA LYS A 102 -10.38 -13.95 7.05
C LYS A 102 -8.98 -13.52 6.59
N GLN A 103 -8.27 -12.73 7.40
CA GLN A 103 -6.95 -12.21 7.03
C GLN A 103 -5.86 -13.30 6.96
N LEU A 104 -5.86 -14.27 7.89
CA LEU A 104 -4.93 -15.39 7.83
C LEU A 104 -5.19 -16.28 6.61
N CYS A 105 -6.45 -16.58 6.31
CA CYS A 105 -6.82 -17.36 5.12
C CYS A 105 -6.36 -16.66 3.84
N TYR A 106 -6.58 -15.35 3.73
CA TYR A 106 -6.09 -14.53 2.61
C TYR A 106 -4.56 -14.64 2.46
N CYS A 107 -3.81 -14.53 3.56
CA CYS A 107 -2.35 -14.66 3.52
C CYS A 107 -1.90 -16.04 3.02
N PHE A 108 -2.55 -17.11 3.47
CA PHE A 108 -2.21 -18.46 3.02
C PHE A 108 -2.54 -18.69 1.54
N GLU A 109 -3.66 -18.14 1.06
CA GLU A 109 -4.04 -18.21 -0.36
C GLU A 109 -3.06 -17.45 -1.25
N GLY A 110 -2.65 -16.26 -0.81
CA GLY A 110 -1.59 -15.48 -1.45
C GLY A 110 -0.28 -16.26 -1.55
N ILE A 111 0.14 -16.92 -0.46
CA ILE A 111 1.34 -17.79 -0.48
C ILE A 111 1.18 -18.92 -1.50
N GLU A 112 0.04 -19.61 -1.51
CA GLU A 112 -0.18 -20.71 -2.45
C GLU A 112 -0.19 -20.25 -3.92
N LEU A 113 -0.77 -19.08 -4.22
CA LEU A 113 -0.77 -18.47 -5.54
C LEU A 113 0.65 -18.14 -6.03
N GLN A 114 1.41 -17.42 -5.21
CA GLN A 114 2.76 -16.98 -5.55
C GLN A 114 3.76 -18.14 -5.72
N LEU A 115 3.48 -19.28 -5.11
CA LEU A 115 4.26 -20.51 -5.26
C LEU A 115 3.82 -21.36 -6.46
N LYS A 116 2.59 -21.19 -6.98
CA LYS A 116 2.04 -21.94 -8.12
C LYS A 116 2.29 -21.23 -9.45
N GLU A 117 2.12 -19.91 -9.46
CA GLU A 117 2.29 -19.11 -10.65
C GLU A 117 3.76 -18.67 -10.77
N ASN A 118 4.37 -18.84 -11.95
CA ASN A 118 5.58 -18.11 -12.33
C ASN A 118 5.19 -16.66 -12.71
N GLY A 119 4.30 -16.07 -11.92
CA GLY A 119 3.47 -14.93 -12.29
C GLY A 119 4.20 -13.60 -12.16
N ASN A 120 4.16 -12.86 -13.27
CA ASN A 120 4.54 -11.46 -13.41
C ASN A 120 3.72 -10.59 -12.44
N GLU A 121 4.09 -10.49 -11.17
CA GLU A 121 3.74 -9.27 -10.43
C GLU A 121 4.44 -8.13 -11.16
N ILE A 122 3.65 -7.23 -11.73
CA ILE A 122 4.10 -5.89 -12.10
C ILE A 122 4.57 -5.27 -10.78
N GLU A 123 5.86 -5.38 -10.46
CA GLU A 123 6.44 -4.56 -9.42
C GLU A 123 6.04 -3.13 -9.77
N ASN A 124 5.23 -2.48 -8.93
CA ASN A 124 4.96 -1.06 -9.08
C ASN A 124 6.33 -0.36 -9.11
N GLU A 125 6.73 0.04 -10.32
CA GLU A 125 8.02 0.67 -10.55
C GLU A 125 8.04 1.99 -9.76
N SER A 126 9.22 2.37 -9.27
CA SER A 126 9.33 3.66 -8.60
C SER A 126 8.96 4.76 -9.59
N PHE A 127 8.34 5.82 -9.09
CA PHE A 127 8.01 6.97 -9.92
C PHE A 127 9.24 7.51 -10.66
N GLN A 128 10.40 7.51 -10.00
CA GLN A 128 11.69 7.83 -10.62
C GLN A 128 12.02 6.91 -11.82
N LYS A 129 11.85 5.59 -11.69
CA LYS A 129 12.10 4.65 -12.80
C LYS A 129 11.15 4.89 -13.97
N LEU A 130 9.88 5.19 -13.71
CA LEU A 130 8.91 5.53 -14.76
C LEU A 130 9.35 6.79 -15.52
N VAL A 131 9.86 7.79 -14.80
CA VAL A 131 10.43 9.00 -15.40
C VAL A 131 11.69 8.66 -16.20
N ASP A 132 12.64 7.91 -15.64
CA ASP A 132 13.87 7.50 -16.32
C ASP A 132 13.57 6.75 -17.64
N ILE A 133 12.64 5.78 -17.61
CA ILE A 133 12.20 5.07 -18.82
C ILE A 133 11.59 6.05 -19.83
N SER A 134 10.76 6.99 -19.38
CA SER A 134 10.14 7.98 -20.25
C SER A 134 11.18 8.88 -20.92
N LEU A 135 12.20 9.32 -20.18
CA LEU A 135 13.31 10.12 -20.66
C LEU A 135 14.16 9.34 -21.68
N ASP A 136 14.47 8.07 -21.39
CA ASP A 136 15.21 7.18 -22.29
C ASP A 136 14.45 6.98 -23.62
N LYS A 137 13.13 6.80 -23.56
CA LYS A 137 12.28 6.66 -24.76
C LYS A 137 12.15 7.96 -25.54
N LEU A 138 12.09 9.09 -24.85
CA LEU A 138 12.05 10.40 -25.47
C LEU A 138 13.36 10.69 -26.22
N ALA A 139 14.51 10.33 -25.63
CA ALA A 139 15.82 10.50 -26.25
C ALA A 139 16.07 9.58 -27.48
N GLN A 140 15.26 8.54 -27.67
CA GLN A 140 15.34 7.63 -28.82
C GLN A 140 14.70 8.22 -30.09
N ILE A 141 13.95 9.32 -29.99
CA ILE A 141 13.28 9.93 -31.13
C ILE A 141 14.32 10.61 -32.04
N ASP A 142 14.70 9.92 -33.12
CA ASP A 142 15.56 10.49 -34.16
C ASP A 142 14.72 10.97 -35.36
N VAL A 143 14.50 12.28 -35.44
CA VAL A 143 13.71 12.94 -36.47
C VAL A 143 14.39 12.90 -37.85
N THR A 144 15.66 12.53 -37.92
CA THR A 144 16.38 12.35 -39.20
C THR A 144 16.11 10.98 -39.85
N CYS A 145 15.55 10.02 -39.10
CA CYS A 145 15.15 8.72 -39.61
C CYS A 145 13.86 8.76 -40.44
N ASN A 146 13.44 7.60 -40.97
CA ASN A 146 12.16 7.45 -41.67
C ASN A 146 10.97 7.86 -40.76
N LYS A 147 9.98 8.55 -41.33
CA LYS A 147 8.73 8.98 -40.68
C LYS A 147 8.03 7.90 -39.88
N GLU A 148 7.97 6.69 -40.39
CA GLU A 148 7.34 5.59 -39.66
C GLU A 148 8.09 5.22 -38.37
N ILE A 149 9.41 5.37 -38.36
CA ILE A 149 10.27 5.00 -37.23
C ILE A 149 10.13 6.05 -36.13
N TYR A 150 10.37 7.34 -36.42
CA TYR A 150 10.31 8.36 -35.37
C TYR A 150 8.90 8.57 -34.83
N LEU A 151 7.84 8.37 -35.63
CA LEU A 151 6.47 8.42 -35.12
C LEU A 151 6.17 7.26 -34.18
N LYS A 152 6.67 6.06 -34.49
CA LYS A 152 6.55 4.91 -33.60
C LYS A 152 7.26 5.17 -32.28
N ASP A 153 8.48 5.69 -32.31
CA ASP A 153 9.25 6.01 -31.11
C ASP A 153 8.57 7.12 -30.30
N PHE A 154 7.99 8.12 -30.96
CA PHE A 154 7.16 9.14 -30.32
C PHE A 154 5.95 8.52 -29.60
N TYR A 155 5.17 7.63 -30.24
CA TYR A 155 4.03 7.01 -29.59
C TYR A 155 4.42 6.13 -28.39
N ILE A 156 5.55 5.44 -28.47
CA ILE A 156 6.10 4.67 -27.36
C ILE A 156 6.48 5.61 -26.21
N SER A 157 7.21 6.69 -26.49
CA SER A 157 7.59 7.71 -25.51
C SER A 157 6.35 8.35 -24.87
N ARG A 158 5.38 8.77 -25.68
CA ARG A 158 4.12 9.37 -25.23
C ARG A 158 3.38 8.48 -24.26
N LYS A 159 3.27 7.17 -24.54
CA LYS A 159 2.62 6.22 -23.63
C LYS A 159 3.28 6.19 -22.26
N HIS A 160 4.62 6.09 -22.20
CA HIS A 160 5.34 6.07 -20.93
C HIS A 160 5.21 7.40 -20.17
N ILE A 161 5.22 8.52 -20.89
CA ILE A 161 4.99 9.83 -20.28
C ILE A 161 3.56 9.93 -19.74
N GLU A 162 2.55 9.44 -20.46
CA GLU A 162 1.17 9.38 -19.99
C GLU A 162 1.06 8.54 -18.70
N ASP A 163 1.80 7.44 -18.57
CA ASP A 163 1.87 6.66 -17.32
C ASP A 163 2.46 7.49 -16.15
N VAL A 164 3.54 8.25 -16.39
CA VAL A 164 4.12 9.20 -15.41
C VAL A 164 3.11 10.27 -15.00
N LEU A 165 2.36 10.81 -15.97
CA LEU A 165 1.33 11.82 -15.73
C LEU A 165 0.15 11.25 -14.93
N CYS A 166 -0.28 10.02 -15.22
CA CYS A 166 -1.32 9.33 -14.46
C CYS A 166 -0.89 9.15 -13.00
N HIS A 167 0.33 8.65 -12.76
CA HIS A 167 0.86 8.50 -11.41
C HIS A 167 0.94 9.85 -10.66
N SER A 168 1.42 10.89 -11.35
CA SER A 168 1.46 12.25 -10.79
C SER A 168 0.07 12.76 -10.42
N MET A 169 -0.95 12.48 -11.23
CA MET A 169 -2.33 12.88 -10.96
C MET A 169 -2.95 12.15 -9.77
N THR A 170 -2.65 10.86 -9.57
CA THR A 170 -3.07 10.13 -8.36
C THR A 170 -2.55 10.80 -7.10
N ILE A 171 -1.30 11.25 -7.10
CA ILE A 171 -0.72 12.03 -5.99
C ILE A 171 -1.41 13.40 -5.88
N ALA A 172 -1.68 14.06 -7.01
CA ALA A 172 -2.38 15.35 -7.02
C ALA A 172 -3.80 15.29 -6.45
N GLN A 173 -4.47 14.13 -6.51
CA GLN A 173 -5.83 13.94 -5.98
C GLN A 173 -5.87 13.91 -4.45
N VAL A 174 -4.82 13.37 -3.82
CA VAL A 174 -4.77 13.21 -2.35
C VAL A 174 -4.02 14.34 -1.65
N THR A 175 -3.20 15.10 -2.37
CA THR A 175 -2.42 16.22 -1.80
C THR A 175 -3.30 17.43 -1.45
N TYR A 176 -2.75 18.35 -0.67
CA TYR A 176 -3.41 19.63 -0.37
C TYR A 176 -3.55 20.49 -1.63
N GLU A 177 -4.51 21.41 -1.64
CA GLU A 177 -4.90 22.17 -2.83
C GLU A 177 -3.73 22.92 -3.50
N GLU A 178 -2.84 23.53 -2.72
CA GLU A 178 -1.65 24.22 -3.22
C GLU A 178 -0.73 23.28 -4.02
N ASP A 179 -0.49 22.10 -3.48
CA ASP A 179 0.38 21.06 -4.05
C ASP A 179 -0.28 20.43 -5.26
N SER A 180 -1.58 20.16 -5.17
CA SER A 180 -2.40 19.65 -6.26
C SER A 180 -2.33 20.58 -7.48
N LYS A 181 -2.44 21.90 -7.26
CA LYS A 181 -2.31 22.91 -8.33
C LYS A 181 -0.93 22.88 -8.96
N ILE A 182 0.13 22.75 -8.16
CA ILE A 182 1.52 22.67 -8.66
C ILE A 182 1.71 21.45 -9.56
N ILE A 183 1.28 20.26 -9.11
CA ILE A 183 1.43 19.02 -9.86
C ILE A 183 0.60 19.09 -11.14
N ARG A 184 -0.71 19.42 -11.03
CA ARG A 184 -1.61 19.53 -12.19
C ARG A 184 -1.10 20.53 -13.23
N GLY A 185 -0.58 21.67 -12.77
CA GLY A 185 0.02 22.67 -13.65
C GLY A 185 1.24 22.12 -14.40
N SER A 186 2.13 21.41 -13.71
CA SER A 186 3.29 20.78 -14.34
C SER A 186 2.91 19.66 -15.31
N CYS A 187 1.91 18.83 -15.00
CA CYS A 187 1.39 17.83 -15.92
C CYS A 187 0.85 18.47 -17.21
N LYS A 188 0.10 19.57 -17.10
CA LYS A 188 -0.40 20.33 -18.27
C LYS A 188 0.72 20.87 -19.13
N MET A 189 1.82 21.35 -18.52
CA MET A 189 2.98 21.84 -19.27
C MET A 189 3.66 20.73 -20.07
N VAL A 190 3.80 19.53 -19.50
CA VAL A 190 4.37 18.37 -20.20
C VAL A 190 3.46 17.94 -21.36
N LEU A 191 2.15 17.84 -21.14
CA LEU A 191 1.19 17.49 -22.20
C LEU A 191 1.19 18.50 -23.34
N SER A 192 1.20 19.80 -23.02
CA SER A 192 1.25 20.86 -24.03
C SER A 192 2.48 20.75 -24.94
N ASP A 193 3.63 20.37 -24.39
CA ASP A 193 4.85 20.21 -25.18
C ASP A 193 4.84 18.93 -26.01
N LEU A 194 4.28 17.84 -25.47
CA LEU A 194 4.07 16.62 -26.24
C LEU A 194 3.13 16.84 -27.43
N ASP A 195 2.05 17.58 -27.23
CA ASP A 195 1.12 17.90 -28.30
C ASP A 195 1.77 18.85 -29.32
N SER A 196 2.56 19.83 -28.86
CA SER A 196 3.34 20.70 -29.76
C SER A 196 4.37 19.91 -30.58
N LEU A 197 5.08 18.97 -29.94
CA LEU A 197 6.02 18.07 -30.63
C LEU A 197 5.28 17.20 -31.66
N PHE A 198 4.11 16.67 -31.30
CA PHE A 198 3.29 15.89 -32.22
C PHE A 198 2.85 16.69 -33.45
N GLU A 199 2.44 17.95 -33.25
CA GLU A 199 2.09 18.85 -34.35
C GLU A 199 3.30 19.09 -35.28
N GLU A 200 4.50 19.34 -34.74
CA GLU A 200 5.72 19.53 -35.55
C GLU A 200 6.12 18.27 -36.32
N LEU A 201 6.03 17.08 -35.72
CA LEU A 201 6.36 15.80 -36.36
C LEU A 201 5.41 15.44 -37.51
N ASN A 202 4.20 15.99 -37.53
CA ASN A 202 3.22 15.72 -38.58
C ASN A 202 3.28 16.68 -39.77
N LYS A 203 4.06 17.76 -39.70
CA LYS A 203 4.22 18.71 -40.81
C LYS A 203 4.85 18.05 -42.04
N GLU A 204 4.51 18.56 -43.22
CA GLU A 204 5.10 18.11 -44.51
C GLU A 204 6.60 18.42 -44.58
N ASN A 205 7.00 19.60 -44.09
CA ASN A 205 8.39 20.03 -44.00
C ASN A 205 8.80 20.15 -42.54
N ILE A 206 9.47 19.13 -42.03
CA ILE A 206 9.89 19.06 -40.62
C ILE A 206 11.13 19.92 -40.42
N ASN A 207 11.10 20.75 -39.37
CA ASN A 207 12.28 21.46 -38.92
C ASN A 207 12.94 20.67 -37.79
N VAL A 208 13.99 19.93 -38.13
CA VAL A 208 14.74 19.07 -37.19
C VAL A 208 15.19 19.84 -35.94
N SER A 209 15.65 21.08 -36.10
CA SER A 209 16.09 21.90 -34.96
C SER A 209 14.94 22.23 -34.02
N ILE A 210 13.74 22.52 -34.55
CA ILE A 210 12.55 22.78 -33.73
C ILE A 210 12.11 21.51 -33.01
N CYS A 211 12.10 20.36 -33.69
CA CYS A 211 11.74 19.10 -33.05
C CYS A 211 12.72 18.72 -31.93
N ASN A 212 14.02 18.88 -32.15
CA ASN A 212 15.03 18.62 -31.11
C ASN A 212 14.85 19.56 -29.91
N LEU A 213 14.60 20.85 -30.15
CA LEU A 213 14.28 21.79 -29.07
C LEU A 213 13.00 21.40 -28.30
N SER A 214 11.98 20.91 -28.99
CA SER A 214 10.74 20.43 -28.34
C SER A 214 10.96 19.15 -27.54
N ILE A 215 11.82 18.24 -28.02
CA ILE A 215 12.26 17.04 -27.30
C ILE A 215 13.00 17.42 -26.02
N ASP A 216 13.98 18.33 -26.11
CA ASP A 216 14.73 18.84 -24.96
C ASP A 216 13.81 19.56 -23.95
N SER A 217 12.84 20.35 -24.44
CA SER A 217 11.84 21.01 -23.60
C SER A 217 10.93 20.00 -22.87
N CYS A 218 10.50 18.93 -23.55
CA CYS A 218 9.76 17.83 -22.92
C CYS A 218 10.60 17.16 -21.81
N TYR A 219 11.87 16.88 -22.10
CA TYR A 219 12.82 16.26 -21.17
C TYR A 219 12.96 17.10 -19.89
N ASP A 220 13.22 18.40 -20.03
CA ASP A 220 13.38 19.33 -18.90
C ASP A 220 12.10 19.46 -18.06
N LYS A 221 10.94 19.48 -18.72
CA LYS A 221 9.64 19.56 -18.04
C LYS A 221 9.29 18.28 -17.30
N LEU A 222 9.64 17.11 -17.82
CA LEU A 222 9.51 15.83 -17.11
C LEU A 222 10.39 15.80 -15.86
N CYS A 223 11.66 16.19 -15.97
CA CYS A 223 12.56 16.30 -14.81
C CYS A 223 12.02 17.29 -13.77
N THR A 224 11.43 18.40 -14.23
CA THR A 224 10.82 19.41 -13.34
C THR A 224 9.56 18.87 -12.66
N LEU A 225 8.71 18.13 -13.38
CA LEU A 225 7.55 17.45 -12.83
C LEU A 225 7.98 16.47 -11.74
N GLU A 226 9.01 15.66 -12.01
CA GLU A 226 9.52 14.68 -11.05
C GLU A 226 9.91 15.34 -9.72
N ARG A 227 10.76 16.38 -9.78
CA ARG A 227 11.21 17.13 -8.59
C ARG A 227 10.02 17.71 -7.82
N LYS A 228 9.03 18.27 -8.51
CA LYS A 228 7.84 18.85 -7.88
C LYS A 228 6.98 17.79 -7.20
N VAL A 229 6.76 16.65 -7.85
CA VAL A 229 6.01 15.53 -7.25
C VAL A 229 6.73 15.02 -6.01
N ASN A 230 8.04 14.74 -6.10
CA ASN A 230 8.84 14.27 -4.96
C ASN A 230 8.77 15.25 -3.78
N PHE A 231 8.89 16.56 -4.05
CA PHE A 231 8.78 17.59 -3.02
C PHE A 231 7.36 17.66 -2.41
N CYS A 232 6.32 17.56 -3.22
CA CYS A 232 4.93 17.55 -2.73
C CYS A 232 4.64 16.32 -1.88
N VAL A 233 5.12 15.13 -2.27
CA VAL A 233 4.99 13.91 -1.47
C VAL A 233 5.73 14.03 -0.13
N LEU A 234 6.92 14.59 -0.13
CA LEU A 234 7.68 14.84 1.10
C LEU A 234 6.91 15.77 2.06
N ARG A 235 6.38 16.88 1.53
CA ARG A 235 5.57 17.81 2.32
C ARG A 235 4.26 17.19 2.79
N LEU A 236 3.62 16.37 1.95
CA LEU A 236 2.43 15.59 2.32
C LEU A 236 2.75 14.65 3.48
N ALA A 237 3.87 13.92 3.40
CA ALA A 237 4.32 13.02 4.45
C ALA A 237 4.52 13.75 5.78
N LEU A 238 5.22 14.89 5.78
CA LEU A 238 5.42 15.70 6.98
C LEU A 238 4.10 16.18 7.59
N LYS A 239 3.16 16.66 6.76
CA LYS A 239 1.86 17.14 7.24
C LYS A 239 1.00 16.00 7.80
N VAL A 240 0.82 14.92 7.04
CA VAL A 240 -0.01 13.77 7.42
C VAL A 240 0.54 13.11 8.69
N PHE A 241 1.85 12.92 8.75
CA PHE A 241 2.45 12.26 9.91
C PHE A 241 2.71 13.17 11.10
N SER A 242 2.63 14.49 10.97
CA SER A 242 2.62 15.37 12.15
C SER A 242 1.39 15.15 13.05
N TYR A 243 0.27 14.71 12.46
CA TYR A 243 -1.01 14.49 13.15
C TYR A 243 -1.70 13.20 12.66
N TYR A 244 -0.96 12.09 12.56
CA TYR A 244 -1.44 10.87 11.91
C TYR A 244 -2.66 10.20 12.58
N LEU A 245 -2.88 10.48 13.87
CA LEU A 245 -4.00 9.94 14.65
C LEU A 245 -5.26 10.80 14.57
N ASN A 246 -5.14 12.10 14.29
CA ASN A 246 -6.22 13.06 14.49
C ASN A 246 -7.53 12.70 13.75
N PRO A 247 -7.52 12.30 12.47
CA PRO A 247 -8.77 11.97 11.78
C PRO A 247 -9.47 10.74 12.36
N LEU A 248 -8.71 9.72 12.78
CA LEU A 248 -9.29 8.56 13.46
C LEU A 248 -9.77 8.88 14.87
N ASP A 249 -9.01 9.68 15.63
CA ASP A 249 -9.41 10.11 16.97
C ASP A 249 -10.71 10.93 16.91
N LYS A 250 -10.84 11.79 15.89
CA LYS A 250 -12.08 12.56 15.61
C LYS A 250 -13.25 11.62 15.29
N LEU A 251 -13.09 10.70 14.33
CA LEU A 251 -14.13 9.75 13.94
C LEU A 251 -14.54 8.84 15.10
N SER A 252 -13.57 8.27 15.82
CA SER A 252 -13.82 7.37 16.93
C SER A 252 -14.51 8.08 18.10
N SER A 253 -14.08 9.28 18.47
CA SER A 253 -14.72 10.07 19.53
C SER A 253 -16.16 10.44 19.14
N TYR A 254 -16.39 10.85 17.89
CA TYR A 254 -17.73 11.14 17.38
C TYR A 254 -18.66 9.93 17.52
N CYS A 255 -18.18 8.74 17.17
CA CYS A 255 -18.96 7.49 17.23
C CYS A 255 -19.14 6.95 18.66
N PHE A 256 -18.12 6.98 19.51
CA PHE A 256 -18.17 6.43 20.87
C PHE A 256 -18.95 7.32 21.84
N ASP A 257 -18.76 8.63 21.75
CA ASP A 257 -19.30 9.61 22.69
C ASP A 257 -20.59 10.27 22.20
N LYS A 258 -20.99 9.97 20.95
CA LYS A 258 -22.17 10.56 20.28
C LYS A 258 -22.19 12.07 20.41
N LEU A 259 -21.04 12.69 20.16
CA LEU A 259 -20.87 14.14 20.29
C LEU A 259 -21.94 14.83 19.43
N PRO A 260 -22.72 15.78 20.00
CA PRO A 260 -23.61 16.64 19.23
C PRO A 260 -22.73 17.67 18.52
N SER A 261 -22.01 17.22 17.49
CA SER A 261 -21.20 18.10 16.65
C SER A 261 -22.09 18.65 15.52
N SER A 262 -21.72 19.83 15.02
CA SER A 262 -22.37 20.45 13.85
C SER A 262 -22.01 19.76 12.54
N GLU A 263 -20.99 18.90 12.54
CA GLU A 263 -20.53 18.15 11.38
C GLU A 263 -21.34 16.87 11.22
N LEU A 264 -21.66 16.49 9.99
CA LEU A 264 -22.33 15.23 9.72
C LEU A 264 -21.30 14.08 9.83
N LEU A 265 -21.75 12.92 10.30
CA LEU A 265 -20.90 11.72 10.39
C LEU A 265 -20.26 11.38 9.05
N ASP A 266 -21.00 11.57 7.95
CA ASP A 266 -20.50 11.36 6.59
C ASP A 266 -19.32 12.27 6.26
N ASP A 267 -19.33 13.53 6.72
CA ASP A 267 -18.21 14.47 6.50
C ASP A 267 -16.94 14.01 7.25
N VAL A 268 -17.11 13.49 8.47
CA VAL A 268 -16.01 12.96 9.29
C VAL A 268 -15.45 11.67 8.69
N ILE A 269 -16.29 10.82 8.10
CA ILE A 269 -15.87 9.62 7.37
C ILE A 269 -15.08 10.02 6.11
N VAL A 270 -15.58 10.97 5.31
CA VAL A 270 -14.88 11.46 4.12
C VAL A 270 -13.51 12.05 4.46
N GLU A 271 -13.41 12.78 5.58
CA GLU A 271 -12.12 13.29 6.08
C GLU A 271 -11.15 12.15 6.44
N PHE A 272 -11.66 11.10 7.09
CA PHE A 272 -10.87 9.91 7.44
C PHE A 272 -10.42 9.14 6.19
N ASP A 273 -11.32 8.84 5.25
CA ASP A 273 -11.01 8.10 4.01
C ASP A 273 -9.92 8.83 3.21
N LEU A 274 -10.05 10.15 3.04
CA LEU A 274 -9.03 10.97 2.38
C LEU A 274 -7.67 10.93 3.13
N HIS A 275 -7.69 10.83 4.46
CA HIS A 275 -6.47 10.67 5.24
C HIS A 275 -5.84 9.28 5.06
N VAL A 276 -6.65 8.23 4.94
CA VAL A 276 -6.17 6.89 4.60
C VAL A 276 -5.53 6.87 3.22
N ASP A 277 -6.19 7.45 2.22
CA ASP A 277 -5.67 7.58 0.86
C ASP A 277 -4.29 8.25 0.85
N ARG A 278 -4.14 9.33 1.62
CA ARG A 278 -2.85 10.01 1.78
C ARG A 278 -1.79 9.11 2.39
N ILE A 279 -2.12 8.39 3.47
CA ILE A 279 -1.21 7.44 4.11
C ILE A 279 -0.78 6.36 3.11
N MET A 280 -1.71 5.83 2.31
CA MET A 280 -1.42 4.82 1.30
C MET A 280 -0.48 5.35 0.22
N GLN A 281 -0.76 6.53 -0.34
CA GLN A 281 0.09 7.13 -1.37
C GLN A 281 1.51 7.43 -0.84
N ILE A 282 1.64 7.98 0.38
CA ILE A 282 2.95 8.20 1.00
C ILE A 282 3.69 6.87 1.19
N GLY A 283 2.98 5.85 1.70
CA GLY A 283 3.56 4.54 1.95
C GLY A 283 4.05 3.86 0.67
N LEU A 284 3.23 3.85 -0.39
CA LEU A 284 3.61 3.31 -1.70
C LEU A 284 4.85 4.03 -2.26
N PHE A 285 4.87 5.36 -2.18
CA PHE A 285 6.02 6.15 -2.57
C PHE A 285 7.28 5.79 -1.75
N ALA A 286 7.14 5.65 -0.42
CA ALA A 286 8.24 5.27 0.45
C ALA A 286 8.78 3.86 0.12
N THR A 287 7.91 2.89 -0.19
CA THR A 287 8.33 1.51 -0.51
C THR A 287 9.22 1.43 -1.74
N THR A 288 9.03 2.34 -2.69
CA THR A 288 9.79 2.40 -3.94
C THR A 288 11.01 3.32 -3.85
N SER A 289 11.07 4.18 -2.82
CA SER A 289 12.18 5.11 -2.56
C SER A 289 13.30 4.49 -1.70
N THR A 290 13.02 3.42 -0.95
CA THR A 290 14.04 2.71 -0.15
C THR A 290 14.71 1.58 -0.95
N SER A 291 16.03 1.48 -0.88
CA SER A 291 16.80 0.34 -1.40
C SER A 291 16.89 -0.84 -0.41
N ASN A 292 16.52 -0.62 0.86
CA ASN A 292 16.54 -1.66 1.89
C ASN A 292 15.29 -2.55 1.79
N VAL A 293 15.48 -3.78 1.31
CA VAL A 293 14.42 -4.79 1.13
C VAL A 293 13.65 -5.07 2.43
N THR A 294 14.33 -5.13 3.58
CA THR A 294 13.68 -5.36 4.87
C THR A 294 12.77 -4.18 5.23
N THR A 295 13.20 -2.95 5.00
CA THR A 295 12.37 -1.76 5.20
C THR A 295 11.17 -1.77 4.25
N THR A 296 11.38 -2.10 2.97
CA THR A 296 10.29 -2.23 1.99
C THR A 296 9.24 -3.25 2.44
N ILE A 297 9.65 -4.43 2.91
CA ILE A 297 8.72 -5.45 3.39
C ILE A 297 7.93 -4.95 4.60
N LYS A 298 8.60 -4.29 5.56
CA LYS A 298 7.92 -3.76 6.76
C LYS A 298 6.93 -2.64 6.40
N LEU A 299 7.29 -1.74 5.49
CA LEU A 299 6.38 -0.70 4.98
C LEU A 299 5.14 -1.34 4.32
N LYS A 300 5.34 -2.24 3.36
CA LYS A 300 4.24 -2.98 2.71
C LYS A 300 3.40 -3.74 3.72
N ASN A 301 4.02 -4.26 4.79
CA ASN A 301 3.31 -4.95 5.85
C ASN A 301 2.37 -4.00 6.63
N CYS A 302 2.84 -2.82 7.00
CA CYS A 302 1.98 -1.82 7.64
C CYS A 302 0.84 -1.38 6.71
N LEU A 303 1.13 -1.15 5.42
CA LEU A 303 0.12 -0.72 4.45
C LEU A 303 -0.99 -1.75 4.27
N ALA A 304 -0.64 -3.02 4.02
CA ALA A 304 -1.64 -4.07 3.88
C ALA A 304 -2.43 -4.31 5.18
N SER A 305 -1.83 -4.08 6.36
CA SER A 305 -2.57 -4.10 7.63
C SER A 305 -3.56 -2.92 7.72
N LEU A 306 -3.16 -1.70 7.35
CA LEU A 306 -4.04 -0.53 7.37
C LEU A 306 -5.20 -0.68 6.36
N GLU A 307 -4.92 -1.19 5.16
CA GLU A 307 -5.91 -1.43 4.10
C GLU A 307 -6.96 -2.44 4.56
N ALA A 308 -6.50 -3.55 5.14
CA ALA A 308 -7.40 -4.55 5.72
C ALA A 308 -8.27 -3.97 6.85
N LEU A 309 -7.71 -3.07 7.66
CA LEU A 309 -8.43 -2.47 8.79
C LEU A 309 -9.47 -1.46 8.34
N GLU A 310 -9.15 -0.62 7.35
CA GLU A 310 -10.07 0.39 6.83
C GLU A 310 -11.43 -0.22 6.46
N SER A 311 -11.40 -1.37 5.77
CA SER A 311 -12.60 -2.10 5.33
C SER A 311 -13.53 -2.55 6.47
N GLU A 312 -13.02 -2.64 7.71
CA GLU A 312 -13.77 -3.07 8.89
C GLU A 312 -13.99 -1.91 9.88
N LEU A 313 -13.09 -0.93 9.92
CA LEU A 313 -13.07 0.14 10.92
C LEU A 313 -14.27 1.07 10.78
N VAL A 314 -14.50 1.61 9.58
CA VAL A 314 -15.61 2.54 9.33
C VAL A 314 -16.98 1.87 9.56
N PRO A 315 -17.27 0.67 9.01
CA PRO A 315 -18.54 -0.01 9.28
C PRO A 315 -18.79 -0.29 10.77
N ASN A 316 -17.76 -0.70 11.51
CA ASN A 316 -17.89 -0.98 12.94
C ASN A 316 -18.12 0.29 13.77
N LEU A 317 -17.42 1.39 13.45
CA LEU A 317 -17.66 2.68 14.10
C LEU A 317 -19.07 3.22 13.81
N ASN A 318 -19.55 3.08 12.57
CA ASN A 318 -20.93 3.42 12.20
C ASN A 318 -21.96 2.58 12.99
N THR A 319 -21.67 1.30 13.18
CA THR A 319 -22.51 0.40 13.97
C THR A 319 -22.52 0.79 15.45
N VAL A 320 -21.39 1.24 16.00
CA VAL A 320 -21.29 1.77 17.38
C VAL A 320 -22.11 3.06 17.53
N PHE A 321 -22.05 3.95 16.55
CA PHE A 321 -22.85 5.18 16.55
C PHE A 321 -24.36 4.86 16.57
N SER A 322 -24.78 3.93 15.70
CA SER A 322 -26.18 3.54 15.52
C SER A 322 -26.71 2.63 16.65
N SER A 323 -25.87 1.79 17.23
CA SER A 323 -26.24 0.78 18.24
C SER A 323 -25.31 0.83 19.46
N ASN A 324 -25.87 0.96 20.66
CA ASN A 324 -25.10 0.98 21.91
C ASN A 324 -24.77 -0.44 22.43
N VAL A 325 -24.50 -1.39 21.53
CA VAL A 325 -24.14 -2.76 21.93
C VAL A 325 -22.67 -2.80 22.34
N ASN A 326 -22.39 -3.23 23.59
CA ASN A 326 -21.04 -3.25 24.15
C ASN A 326 -20.03 -4.07 23.32
N LYS A 327 -20.46 -5.17 22.69
CA LYS A 327 -19.60 -6.00 21.84
C LYS A 327 -19.00 -5.23 20.66
N ASN A 328 -19.84 -4.44 19.98
CA ASN A 328 -19.44 -3.61 18.84
C ASN A 328 -18.43 -2.54 19.30
N ARG A 329 -18.61 -1.98 20.50
CA ARG A 329 -17.65 -1.05 21.09
C ARG A 329 -16.30 -1.71 21.39
N HIS A 330 -16.29 -2.93 21.91
CA HIS A 330 -15.05 -3.65 22.19
C HIS A 330 -14.27 -3.99 20.92
N PHE A 331 -14.96 -4.44 19.86
CA PHE A 331 -14.30 -4.72 18.58
C PHE A 331 -13.77 -3.43 17.93
N ALA A 332 -14.59 -2.38 17.84
CA ALA A 332 -14.15 -1.10 17.30
C ALA A 332 -12.94 -0.53 18.06
N SER A 333 -12.92 -0.63 19.38
CA SER A 333 -11.78 -0.21 20.21
C SER A 333 -10.49 -0.99 19.90
N LEU A 334 -10.59 -2.30 19.65
CA LEU A 334 -9.46 -3.11 19.21
C LEU A 334 -8.94 -2.67 17.84
N LEU A 335 -9.84 -2.40 16.89
CA LEU A 335 -9.48 -1.91 15.55
C LEU A 335 -8.77 -0.55 15.61
N VAL A 336 -9.30 0.41 16.38
CA VAL A 336 -8.68 1.74 16.58
C VAL A 336 -7.28 1.59 17.17
N LYS A 337 -7.13 0.78 18.23
CA LYS A 337 -5.82 0.56 18.86
C LYS A 337 -4.82 -0.06 17.88
N TYR A 338 -5.26 -1.02 17.08
CA TYR A 338 -4.39 -1.70 16.12
C TYR A 338 -4.02 -0.79 14.94
N TRP A 339 -4.95 0.02 14.44
CA TRP A 339 -4.68 1.09 13.48
C TRP A 339 -3.57 2.01 13.98
N ASN A 340 -3.70 2.51 15.21
CA ASN A 340 -2.75 3.45 15.82
C ASN A 340 -1.34 2.85 15.91
N GLN A 341 -1.23 1.56 16.23
CA GLN A 341 0.06 0.84 16.27
C GLN A 341 0.69 0.72 14.88
N GLN A 342 -0.10 0.38 13.86
CA GLN A 342 0.38 0.25 12.49
C GLN A 342 0.77 1.60 11.89
N ALA A 343 -0.07 2.63 12.07
CA ALA A 343 0.21 3.99 11.60
C ALA A 343 1.45 4.59 12.28
N GLN A 344 1.64 4.35 13.58
CA GLN A 344 2.85 4.77 14.30
C GLN A 344 4.11 4.05 13.79
N SER A 345 4.01 2.75 13.51
CA SER A 345 5.14 1.98 12.96
C SER A 345 5.51 2.47 11.57
N LEU A 346 4.50 2.74 10.73
CA LEU A 346 4.66 3.32 9.40
C LEU A 346 5.32 4.70 9.47
N GLN A 347 4.85 5.58 10.36
CA GLN A 347 5.44 6.90 10.60
C GLN A 347 6.95 6.81 10.87
N LYS A 348 7.35 5.97 11.83
CA LYS A 348 8.76 5.81 12.23
C LYS A 348 9.62 5.40 11.04
N MET A 349 9.13 4.49 10.21
CA MET A 349 9.84 4.03 9.01
C MET A 349 9.92 5.13 7.94
N ILE A 350 8.85 5.89 7.73
CA ILE A 350 8.84 7.01 6.77
C ILE A 350 9.82 8.10 7.20
N TYR A 351 9.82 8.48 8.48
CA TYR A 351 10.78 9.46 8.99
C TYR A 351 12.22 8.96 8.90
N ALA A 352 12.48 7.67 9.11
CA ALA A 352 13.81 7.10 8.91
C ALA A 352 14.28 7.13 7.44
N ILE A 353 13.36 7.14 6.48
CA ILE A 353 13.68 7.29 5.04
C ILE A 353 13.93 8.76 4.69
N ILE A 354 13.11 9.67 5.23
CA ILE A 354 13.19 11.11 4.95
C ILE A 354 14.43 11.73 5.62
N ASP A 355 14.73 11.34 6.87
CA ASP A 355 15.83 11.86 7.66
C ASP A 355 16.67 10.70 8.25
N PRO A 356 17.64 10.18 7.48
CA PRO A 356 18.46 9.06 7.92
C PRO A 356 19.47 9.39 9.02
N ILE A 357 19.67 10.68 9.38
CA ILE A 357 20.76 11.13 10.26
C ILE A 357 20.36 11.07 11.75
N ASN A 358 19.07 11.08 12.08
CA ASN A 358 18.59 11.14 13.47
C ASN A 358 18.30 9.77 14.14
N ASN A 359 18.71 8.65 13.54
CA ASN A 359 18.47 7.30 14.07
C ASN A 359 19.75 6.48 14.38
N SER A 360 20.87 7.16 14.69
CA SER A 360 22.11 6.51 15.17
C SER A 360 22.25 6.53 16.68
#